data_AF-A0A952GH88-F1
#
_entry.id   AF-A0A952GH88-F1
#
_cell.length_a   1.000
_cell.length_b   1.000
_cell.length_c   1.000
_cell.angle_alpha   90.00
_cell.angle_beta   90.00
_cell.angle_gamma   90.00
#
_symmetry.space_group_name_H-M   'P 1'
#
loop_
_entity.id
_entity.type
_entity.pdbx_description
1 polymer ?
#
loop_
_entity_poly.entity_id
_entity_poly.type
_entity_poly.pdbx_seq_one_letter_code
_entity_poly.pdbx_strand_id
1 'polypeptide(L)'
;NSSGITWKQGATAGRNVPLSHFYIARPDRDTDVTINAALDKGKDLLLLPGNYDLNAPIKVRKANTIVLGLGFATLRPVHGTEAMTVADVDGVTVSGLLFDAGTAVSPALLHVGTQGSKLRHKTNPISLHDVFFRVGGAGEGRTDANLVIDSNDTIVDHTWIWRADHGHNVGWDKNQSNYGLVVHGNDVTIYGLFVEHHQKYQVLWAGERGRTYFYQSEIPYDPPTQAQWTDEKGAKGWASYKVADNVREHEAWGLGIYSVFRFPDVVMDRAIEVPNAPGVKFHHMITVALLDKGAILNVINQTGGSTRTSSAGQPPRIEPKVTDYPEAK
;
A
#
# COMPACT_ATOMS: atom_id res chain seq x y z
N ASN A 1 -14.63 -12.46 -11.45
CA ASN A 1 -16.08 -12.23 -11.63
C ASN A 1 -16.89 -12.84 -10.49
N SER A 2 -16.50 -12.61 -9.22
CA SER A 2 -17.33 -12.96 -8.06
C SER A 2 -18.50 -11.97 -7.94
N SER A 3 -19.62 -12.41 -7.37
CA SER A 3 -20.75 -11.54 -7.00
C SER A 3 -21.55 -12.20 -5.88
N GLY A 4 -22.00 -11.38 -4.92
CA GLY A 4 -22.68 -11.87 -3.72
C GLY A 4 -21.75 -12.59 -2.74
N ILE A 5 -22.35 -13.20 -1.72
CA ILE A 5 -21.65 -13.89 -0.64
C ILE A 5 -21.37 -15.36 -0.98
N THR A 6 -20.22 -15.88 -0.56
CA THR A 6 -19.74 -17.22 -0.91
C THR A 6 -20.50 -18.37 -0.25
N TRP A 7 -21.26 -18.09 0.81
CA TRP A 7 -21.89 -19.09 1.69
C TRP A 7 -23.41 -19.22 1.49
N LYS A 8 -24.00 -18.41 0.60
CA LYS A 8 -25.46 -18.42 0.36
C LYS A 8 -25.95 -19.75 -0.22
N GLN A 9 -25.15 -20.38 -1.07
CA GLN A 9 -25.51 -21.61 -1.79
C GLN A 9 -24.97 -22.87 -1.11
N GLY A 10 -24.63 -22.79 0.18
CA GLY A 10 -24.07 -23.90 0.96
C GLY A 10 -22.59 -23.71 1.27
N ALA A 11 -21.87 -24.82 1.43
CA ALA A 11 -20.46 -24.80 1.77
C ALA A 11 -19.64 -24.05 0.71
N THR A 12 -18.90 -23.02 1.13
CA THR A 12 -17.95 -22.31 0.27
C THR A 12 -16.82 -23.26 -0.14
N ALA A 13 -16.50 -23.29 -1.44
CA ALA A 13 -15.37 -24.05 -1.94
C ALA A 13 -14.07 -23.58 -1.26
N GLY A 14 -13.27 -24.52 -0.78
CA GLY A 14 -12.05 -24.24 -0.03
C GLY A 14 -11.47 -25.51 0.58
N ARG A 15 -10.44 -25.35 1.42
CA ARG A 15 -9.82 -26.45 2.16
C ARG A 15 -9.90 -26.20 3.66
N ASN A 16 -10.12 -27.27 4.42
CA ASN A 16 -10.03 -27.24 5.88
C ASN A 16 -8.61 -27.64 6.30
N VAL A 17 -7.89 -26.73 6.95
CA VAL A 17 -6.53 -26.99 7.45
C VAL A 17 -6.61 -27.19 8.96
N PRO A 18 -6.17 -28.34 9.50
CA PRO A 18 -6.22 -28.57 10.94
C PRO A 18 -5.21 -27.66 11.65
N LEU A 19 -5.55 -27.19 12.85
CA LEU A 19 -4.67 -26.33 13.65
C LEU A 19 -3.29 -26.99 13.95
N SER A 20 -3.22 -28.33 13.98
CA SER A 20 -1.96 -29.07 14.12
C SER A 20 -0.98 -28.87 12.97
N HIS A 21 -1.43 -28.36 11.82
CA HIS A 21 -0.58 -27.95 10.70
C HIS A 21 0.11 -26.61 10.92
N PHE A 22 -0.38 -25.79 11.85
CA PHE A 22 0.17 -24.48 12.15
C PHE A 22 1.24 -24.55 13.23
N TYR A 23 2.25 -23.69 13.09
CA TYR A 23 3.05 -23.20 14.19
C TYR A 23 2.31 -22.05 14.86
N ILE A 24 1.98 -22.21 16.14
CA ILE A 24 1.28 -21.18 16.92
C ILE A 24 2.34 -20.35 17.63
N ALA A 25 2.68 -19.21 17.04
CA ALA A 25 3.67 -18.28 17.56
C ALA A 25 3.06 -17.38 18.65
N ARG A 26 3.86 -17.07 19.66
CA ARG A 26 3.54 -16.13 20.73
C ARG A 26 4.62 -15.06 20.84
N PRO A 27 4.26 -13.79 21.04
CA PRO A 27 5.22 -12.69 21.08
C PRO A 27 6.14 -12.72 22.31
N ASP A 28 5.75 -13.43 23.37
CA ASP A 28 6.52 -13.57 24.62
C ASP A 28 7.65 -14.61 24.55
N ARG A 29 7.72 -15.39 23.48
CA ARG A 29 8.61 -16.56 23.39
C ARG A 29 9.26 -16.74 22.01
N ASP A 30 8.48 -16.55 20.95
CA ASP A 30 8.90 -16.93 19.62
C ASP A 30 9.65 -15.80 18.91
N THR A 31 10.71 -16.16 18.20
CA THR A 31 11.59 -15.23 17.48
C THR A 31 11.52 -15.51 15.98
N ASP A 32 12.12 -14.64 15.17
CA ASP A 32 12.31 -14.87 13.75
C ASP A 32 12.97 -16.23 13.47
N VAL A 33 13.91 -16.67 14.32
CA VAL A 33 14.59 -17.98 14.20
C VAL A 33 13.62 -19.15 14.39
N THR A 34 12.83 -19.15 15.46
CA THR A 34 11.92 -20.28 15.75
C THR A 34 10.77 -20.34 14.74
N ILE A 35 10.25 -19.17 14.34
CA ILE A 35 9.22 -19.04 13.31
C ILE A 35 9.74 -19.56 11.97
N ASN A 36 10.91 -19.10 11.51
CA ASN A 36 11.48 -19.51 10.24
C ASN A 36 11.79 -21.01 10.21
N ALA A 37 12.30 -21.58 11.31
CA ALA A 37 12.54 -23.02 11.41
C ALA A 37 11.25 -23.84 11.27
N ALA A 38 10.10 -23.32 11.73
CA ALA A 38 8.81 -23.99 11.57
C ALA A 38 8.29 -23.90 10.13
N LEU A 39 8.40 -22.72 9.50
CA LEU A 39 8.06 -22.51 8.09
C LEU A 39 8.91 -23.41 7.17
N ASP A 40 10.22 -23.50 7.42
CA ASP A 40 11.14 -24.38 6.68
C ASP A 40 10.78 -25.86 6.83
N LYS A 41 10.16 -26.26 7.95
CA LYS A 41 9.58 -27.61 8.17
C LYS A 41 8.22 -27.80 7.51
N GLY A 42 7.65 -26.78 6.87
CA GLY A 42 6.38 -26.85 6.16
C GLY A 42 5.14 -26.59 7.01
N LYS A 43 5.32 -26.00 8.20
CA LYS A 43 4.17 -25.50 8.97
C LYS A 43 3.61 -24.24 8.32
N ASP A 44 2.30 -24.08 8.42
CA ASP A 44 1.67 -22.77 8.32
C ASP A 44 1.96 -21.97 9.60
N LEU A 45 1.69 -20.67 9.60
CA LEU A 45 1.98 -19.79 10.74
C LEU A 45 0.71 -19.13 11.26
N LEU A 46 0.45 -19.29 12.55
CA LEU A 46 -0.59 -18.57 13.29
C LEU A 46 0.09 -17.69 14.34
N LEU A 47 0.01 -16.38 14.19
CA LEU A 47 0.52 -15.42 15.17
C LEU A 47 -0.60 -15.05 16.15
N LEU A 48 -0.39 -15.37 17.42
CA LEU A 48 -1.27 -14.91 18.49
C LEU A 48 -1.10 -13.39 18.72
N PRO A 49 -2.10 -12.72 19.33
CA PRO A 49 -2.08 -11.26 19.50
C PRO A 49 -0.85 -10.75 20.23
N GLY A 50 -0.32 -9.62 19.77
CA GLY A 50 0.79 -8.87 20.38
C GLY A 50 1.89 -8.49 19.40
N ASN A 51 2.98 -7.92 19.95
CA ASN A 51 4.07 -7.34 19.17
C ASN A 51 5.26 -8.31 19.10
N TYR A 52 5.71 -8.62 17.89
CA TYR A 52 6.85 -9.48 17.59
C TYR A 52 8.00 -8.60 17.11
N ASP A 53 9.03 -8.47 17.95
CA ASP A 53 10.28 -7.83 17.58
C ASP A 53 11.16 -8.81 16.81
N LEU A 54 11.48 -8.47 15.56
CA LEU A 54 12.14 -9.35 14.61
C LEU A 54 13.56 -8.85 14.34
N ASN A 55 14.56 -9.69 14.65
CA ASN A 55 15.96 -9.40 14.35
C ASN A 55 16.31 -9.69 12.88
N ALA A 56 15.47 -10.49 12.21
CA ALA A 56 15.55 -10.80 10.79
C ALA A 56 14.14 -11.04 10.22
N PRO A 57 13.96 -10.98 8.88
CA PRO A 57 12.65 -11.20 8.28
C PRO A 57 12.09 -12.60 8.57
N ILE A 58 10.77 -12.69 8.74
CA ILE A 58 10.03 -13.95 8.57
C ILE A 58 10.05 -14.30 7.08
N LYS A 59 10.49 -15.52 6.73
CA LYS A 59 10.73 -15.96 5.35
C LYS A 59 9.74 -17.04 4.95
N VAL A 60 8.71 -16.64 4.22
CA VAL A 60 7.69 -17.54 3.69
C VAL A 60 8.14 -18.05 2.33
N ARG A 61 8.63 -19.29 2.27
CA ARG A 61 9.26 -19.84 1.04
C ARG A 61 8.48 -20.92 0.32
N LYS A 62 7.49 -21.52 0.98
CA LYS A 62 6.77 -22.67 0.44
C LYS A 62 5.44 -22.24 -0.15
N ALA A 63 5.11 -22.83 -1.29
CA ALA A 63 3.81 -22.62 -1.92
C ALA A 63 2.69 -23.03 -0.96
N ASN A 64 1.55 -22.34 -1.04
CA ASN A 64 0.35 -22.58 -0.23
C ASN A 64 0.50 -22.38 1.29
N THR A 65 1.61 -21.79 1.74
CA THR A 65 1.75 -21.44 3.16
C THR A 65 0.72 -20.39 3.56
N ILE A 66 0.02 -20.65 4.67
CA ILE A 66 -0.88 -19.69 5.29
C ILE A 66 -0.13 -19.00 6.44
N VAL A 67 -0.14 -17.67 6.45
CA VAL A 67 0.27 -16.84 7.58
C VAL A 67 -0.95 -16.05 8.04
N LEU A 68 -1.41 -16.34 9.25
CA LEU A 68 -2.60 -15.72 9.85
C LEU A 68 -2.22 -15.02 11.15
N GLY A 69 -2.58 -13.75 11.29
CA GLY A 69 -2.51 -13.01 12.54
C GLY A 69 -3.88 -12.90 13.21
N LEU A 70 -3.89 -12.97 14.54
CA LEU A 70 -5.08 -12.73 15.35
C LEU A 70 -4.93 -11.43 16.14
N GLY A 71 -5.99 -10.62 16.20
CA GLY A 71 -6.06 -9.45 17.08
C GLY A 71 -4.95 -8.43 16.86
N PHE A 72 -4.67 -8.05 15.61
CA PHE A 72 -3.56 -7.16 15.23
C PHE A 72 -2.19 -7.67 15.70
N ALA A 73 -1.88 -8.94 15.44
CA ALA A 73 -0.51 -9.43 15.57
C ALA A 73 0.43 -8.53 14.74
N THR A 74 1.40 -7.93 15.43
CA THR A 74 2.20 -6.82 14.91
C THR A 74 3.65 -7.26 14.73
N LEU A 75 4.20 -7.10 13.53
CA LEU A 75 5.57 -7.45 13.21
C LEU A 75 6.43 -6.18 13.13
N ARG A 76 7.49 -6.10 13.93
CA ARG A 76 8.39 -4.94 13.98
C ARG A 76 9.84 -5.35 13.68
N PRO A 77 10.44 -4.93 12.56
CA PRO A 77 11.84 -5.21 12.27
C PRO A 77 12.75 -4.26 13.07
N VAL A 78 13.62 -4.78 13.94
CA VAL A 78 14.42 -3.94 14.85
C VAL A 78 15.79 -3.54 14.29
N HIS A 79 16.20 -4.09 13.15
CA HIS A 79 17.53 -3.89 12.55
C HIS A 79 17.49 -3.36 11.11
N GLY A 80 16.39 -2.74 10.68
CA GLY A 80 16.28 -2.15 9.33
C GLY A 80 16.25 -3.21 8.22
N THR A 81 15.79 -4.41 8.54
CA THR A 81 15.44 -5.45 7.56
C THR A 81 13.97 -5.36 7.21
N GLU A 82 13.50 -6.11 6.22
CA GLU A 82 12.09 -6.42 6.10
C GLU A 82 11.59 -7.13 7.38
N ALA A 83 10.31 -6.98 7.70
CA ALA A 83 9.65 -7.80 8.71
C ALA A 83 9.24 -9.15 8.13
N MET A 84 8.86 -9.19 6.85
CA MET A 84 8.54 -10.43 6.15
C MET A 84 8.92 -10.36 4.67
N THR A 85 9.42 -11.48 4.17
CA THR A 85 9.63 -11.73 2.74
C THR A 85 8.82 -12.96 2.33
N VAL A 86 8.04 -12.86 1.26
CA VAL A 86 7.34 -13.97 0.63
C VAL A 86 8.07 -14.31 -0.67
N ALA A 87 8.47 -15.57 -0.84
CA ALA A 87 9.10 -16.03 -2.07
C ALA A 87 8.11 -16.02 -3.25
N ASP A 88 8.64 -15.99 -4.47
CA ASP A 88 7.86 -16.02 -5.71
C ASP A 88 7.32 -17.44 -5.98
N VAL A 89 6.32 -17.85 -5.20
CA VAL A 89 5.70 -19.18 -5.20
C VAL A 89 4.17 -19.09 -5.16
N ASP A 90 3.50 -20.12 -5.64
CA ASP A 90 2.03 -20.14 -5.70
C ASP A 90 1.35 -20.09 -4.32
N GLY A 91 0.20 -19.43 -4.25
CA GLY A 91 -0.85 -19.70 -3.26
C GLY A 91 -0.54 -19.30 -1.81
N VAL A 92 0.51 -18.53 -1.56
CA VAL A 92 0.77 -18.01 -0.21
C VAL A 92 -0.36 -17.07 0.19
N THR A 93 -0.90 -17.24 1.40
CA THR A 93 -1.91 -16.34 1.97
C THR A 93 -1.34 -15.66 3.20
N VAL A 94 -1.34 -14.33 3.22
CA VAL A 94 -0.96 -13.54 4.39
C VAL A 94 -2.18 -12.75 4.84
N SER A 95 -2.57 -12.86 6.10
CA SER A 95 -3.76 -12.17 6.59
C SER A 95 -3.74 -11.73 8.04
N GLY A 96 -4.36 -10.58 8.33
CA GLY A 96 -4.64 -10.12 9.69
C GLY A 96 -3.40 -9.62 10.43
N LEU A 97 -2.48 -8.95 9.73
CA LEU A 97 -1.21 -8.51 10.30
C LEU A 97 -1.03 -6.99 10.21
N LEU A 98 -0.39 -6.44 11.23
CA LEU A 98 0.17 -5.09 11.20
C LEU A 98 1.69 -5.19 11.05
N PHE A 99 2.24 -4.50 10.06
CA PHE A 99 3.67 -4.28 9.88
C PHE A 99 4.02 -2.89 10.44
N ASP A 100 4.77 -2.85 11.54
CA ASP A 100 5.11 -1.61 12.23
C ASP A 100 6.61 -1.31 12.03
N ALA A 101 6.93 -0.17 11.43
CA ALA A 101 8.32 0.16 11.11
C ALA A 101 9.16 0.33 12.38
N GLY A 102 10.40 -0.18 12.34
CA GLY A 102 11.38 0.06 13.40
C GLY A 102 12.17 1.36 13.23
N THR A 103 13.02 1.66 14.21
CA THR A 103 13.88 2.87 14.19
C THR A 103 14.86 2.87 13.01
N ALA A 104 15.49 1.72 12.73
CA ALA A 104 16.39 1.57 11.60
C ALA A 104 15.58 1.48 10.30
N VAL A 105 16.02 2.18 9.26
CA VAL A 105 15.30 2.25 7.98
C VAL A 105 15.32 0.89 7.30
N SER A 106 14.13 0.30 7.14
CA SER A 106 13.94 -0.90 6.31
C SER A 106 13.83 -0.53 4.82
N PRO A 107 14.32 -1.37 3.89
CA PRO A 107 14.06 -1.16 2.45
C PRO A 107 12.57 -1.36 2.11
N ALA A 108 11.94 -2.36 2.71
CA ALA A 108 10.50 -2.60 2.70
C ALA A 108 10.07 -3.17 4.07
N LEU A 109 8.78 -3.13 4.43
CA LEU A 109 8.29 -3.87 5.60
C LEU A 109 7.79 -5.27 5.21
N LEU A 110 7.05 -5.35 4.11
CA LEU A 110 6.66 -6.59 3.45
C LEU A 110 7.12 -6.58 1.98
N HIS A 111 7.84 -7.62 1.58
CA HIS A 111 8.29 -7.83 0.20
C HIS A 111 7.72 -9.14 -0.35
N VAL A 112 6.92 -9.07 -1.40
CA VAL A 112 6.26 -10.20 -2.04
C VAL A 112 6.90 -10.49 -3.40
N GLY A 113 7.62 -11.59 -3.49
CA GLY A 113 8.20 -12.08 -4.73
C GLY A 113 9.67 -11.73 -4.90
N THR A 114 10.11 -11.72 -6.16
CA THR A 114 11.48 -11.36 -6.54
C THR A 114 11.45 -10.48 -7.78
N GLN A 115 12.08 -9.31 -7.69
CA GLN A 115 12.05 -8.31 -8.74
C GLN A 115 12.56 -8.86 -10.07
N GLY A 116 11.84 -8.56 -11.15
CA GLY A 116 12.16 -9.03 -12.49
C GLY A 116 11.66 -10.44 -12.82
N SER A 117 11.05 -11.15 -11.85
CA SER A 117 10.44 -12.46 -12.11
C SER A 117 9.38 -12.39 -13.21
N LYS A 118 9.31 -13.47 -13.99
CA LYS A 118 8.34 -13.69 -15.06
C LYS A 118 7.36 -14.81 -14.73
N LEU A 119 7.45 -15.41 -13.54
CA LEU A 119 6.55 -16.48 -13.11
C LEU A 119 5.13 -15.96 -13.00
N ARG A 120 4.16 -16.78 -13.41
CA ARG A 120 2.73 -16.46 -13.34
C ARG A 120 2.08 -17.36 -12.31
N HIS A 121 1.27 -16.76 -11.45
CA HIS A 121 0.52 -17.41 -10.38
C HIS A 121 -1.00 -17.36 -10.63
N LYS A 122 -1.42 -17.10 -11.87
CA LYS A 122 -2.82 -16.88 -12.28
C LYS A 122 -3.86 -17.85 -11.69
N THR A 123 -3.53 -19.14 -11.57
CA THR A 123 -4.46 -20.16 -11.06
C THR A 123 -4.39 -20.35 -9.55
N ASN A 124 -3.35 -19.85 -8.91
CA ASN A 124 -3.11 -19.97 -7.47
C ASN A 124 -2.25 -18.78 -7.00
N PRO A 125 -2.81 -17.55 -7.00
CA PRO A 125 -2.05 -16.34 -6.73
C PRO A 125 -1.64 -16.26 -5.26
N ILE A 126 -0.59 -15.48 -4.99
CA ILE A 126 -0.35 -14.99 -3.62
C ILE A 126 -1.49 -14.02 -3.27
N SER A 127 -2.02 -14.10 -2.05
CA SER A 127 -3.07 -13.21 -1.58
C SER A 127 -2.76 -12.55 -0.23
N LEU A 128 -3.01 -11.25 -0.14
CA LEU A 128 -2.88 -10.45 1.07
C LEU A 128 -4.27 -9.95 1.50
N HIS A 129 -4.68 -10.25 2.73
CA HIS A 129 -6.00 -9.86 3.26
C HIS A 129 -5.90 -9.19 4.62
N ASP A 130 -6.43 -7.99 4.80
CA ASP A 130 -6.33 -7.26 6.08
C ASP A 130 -4.86 -7.14 6.54
N VAL A 131 -4.01 -6.68 5.63
CA VAL A 131 -2.59 -6.40 5.90
C VAL A 131 -2.40 -4.90 6.04
N PHE A 132 -1.88 -4.47 7.19
CA PHE A 132 -1.79 -3.06 7.56
C PHE A 132 -0.33 -2.65 7.79
N PHE A 133 -0.03 -1.37 7.61
CA PHE A 133 1.31 -0.84 7.81
C PHE A 133 1.26 0.46 8.60
N ARG A 134 2.25 0.65 9.48
CA ARG A 134 2.42 1.86 10.26
C ARG A 134 3.88 2.31 10.24
N VAL A 135 4.09 3.60 9.99
CA VAL A 135 5.40 4.26 10.11
C VAL A 135 5.32 5.43 11.08
N GLY A 136 5.75 5.20 12.33
CA GLY A 136 5.66 6.19 13.42
C GLY A 136 4.34 6.14 14.19
N GLY A 137 4.05 7.19 14.97
CA GLY A 137 2.80 7.33 15.74
C GLY A 137 2.82 6.60 17.09
N ALA A 138 3.30 5.35 17.12
CA ALA A 138 3.46 4.54 18.34
C ALA A 138 4.92 4.43 18.82
N GLY A 139 5.82 5.23 18.25
CA GLY A 139 7.26 5.08 18.41
C GLY A 139 8.01 5.68 17.24
N GLU A 140 9.33 5.50 17.22
CA GLU A 140 10.11 5.78 16.02
C GLU A 140 9.88 4.68 14.98
N GLY A 141 9.69 5.07 13.73
CA GLY A 141 9.48 4.13 12.63
C GLY A 141 9.92 4.77 11.32
N ARG A 142 10.74 4.08 10.54
CA ARG A 142 11.21 4.55 9.22
C ARG A 142 11.33 3.39 8.25
N THR A 143 11.00 3.63 6.99
CA THR A 143 11.14 2.64 5.92
C THR A 143 11.26 3.36 4.57
N ASP A 144 11.84 2.74 3.55
CA ASP A 144 11.81 3.30 2.20
C ASP A 144 10.45 3.03 1.54
N ALA A 145 10.06 1.77 1.43
CA ALA A 145 8.72 1.32 1.03
C ALA A 145 8.00 0.58 2.17
N ASN A 146 6.67 0.54 2.18
CA ASN A 146 5.94 -0.29 3.15
C ASN A 146 5.65 -1.67 2.56
N LEU A 147 5.06 -1.69 1.37
CA LEU A 147 4.74 -2.91 0.62
C LEU A 147 5.40 -2.87 -0.76
N VAL A 148 6.17 -3.90 -1.08
CA VAL A 148 6.70 -4.15 -2.43
C VAL A 148 6.11 -5.44 -2.98
N ILE A 149 5.51 -5.38 -4.18
CA ILE A 149 4.93 -6.52 -4.87
C ILE A 149 5.64 -6.73 -6.21
N ASP A 150 6.47 -7.76 -6.26
CA ASP A 150 7.16 -8.22 -7.47
C ASP A 150 6.47 -9.41 -8.13
N SER A 151 5.80 -10.27 -7.35
CA SER A 151 5.10 -11.44 -7.88
C SER A 151 3.92 -11.04 -8.75
N ASN A 152 3.88 -11.59 -9.97
CA ASN A 152 2.77 -11.40 -10.88
C ASN A 152 1.48 -12.04 -10.31
N ASP A 153 0.32 -11.59 -10.76
CA ASP A 153 -1.01 -12.12 -10.37
C ASP A 153 -1.39 -11.95 -8.89
N THR A 154 -0.54 -11.33 -8.05
CA THR A 154 -0.83 -11.11 -6.62
C THR A 154 -2.17 -10.41 -6.42
N ILE A 155 -2.97 -10.90 -5.47
CA ILE A 155 -4.23 -10.28 -5.06
C ILE A 155 -4.01 -9.60 -3.72
N VAL A 156 -4.42 -8.34 -3.61
CA VAL A 156 -4.53 -7.65 -2.32
C VAL A 156 -6.00 -7.29 -2.11
N ASP A 157 -6.55 -7.66 -0.97
CA ASP A 157 -7.94 -7.38 -0.63
C ASP A 157 -8.00 -6.80 0.77
N HIS A 158 -8.26 -5.50 0.83
CA HIS A 158 -8.18 -4.65 2.00
C HIS A 158 -6.76 -4.52 2.57
N THR A 159 -6.15 -3.36 2.34
CA THR A 159 -4.89 -2.96 2.97
C THR A 159 -4.93 -1.49 3.32
N TRP A 160 -4.35 -1.14 4.48
CA TRP A 160 -4.12 0.25 4.87
C TRP A 160 -2.65 0.48 5.16
N ILE A 161 -2.05 1.37 4.39
CA ILE A 161 -0.62 1.68 4.44
C ILE A 161 -0.46 3.12 4.91
N TRP A 162 -0.03 3.31 6.15
CA TRP A 162 -0.13 4.61 6.82
C TRP A 162 1.23 5.08 7.35
N ARG A 163 1.78 6.14 6.75
CA ARG A 163 2.80 6.95 7.41
C ARG A 163 2.10 7.84 8.43
N ALA A 164 2.47 7.74 9.70
CA ALA A 164 1.74 8.44 10.75
C ALA A 164 1.68 9.96 10.57
N ASP A 165 0.49 10.56 10.68
CA ASP A 165 0.26 12.01 10.63
C ASP A 165 0.06 12.63 12.04
N HIS A 166 -0.07 11.77 13.05
CA HIS A 166 -0.23 12.12 14.48
C HIS A 166 0.35 11.04 15.41
N GLY A 167 0.51 11.39 16.69
CA GLY A 167 1.08 10.52 17.72
C GLY A 167 2.55 10.82 18.02
N HIS A 168 3.24 9.85 18.61
CA HIS A 168 4.64 9.96 19.01
C HIS A 168 5.59 9.87 17.81
N ASN A 169 6.66 10.66 17.83
CA ASN A 169 7.71 10.73 16.80
C ASN A 169 7.19 10.91 15.35
N VAL A 170 6.21 11.79 15.16
CA VAL A 170 5.67 12.15 13.84
C VAL A 170 6.18 13.52 13.37
N GLY A 171 6.57 13.57 12.09
CA GLY A 171 7.00 14.77 11.38
C GLY A 171 7.90 14.42 10.19
N TRP A 172 8.10 15.39 9.30
CA TRP A 172 8.80 15.22 8.03
C TRP A 172 10.13 14.44 8.15
N ASP A 173 10.97 14.79 9.12
CA ASP A 173 12.27 14.15 9.34
C ASP A 173 12.28 13.07 10.44
N LYS A 174 11.10 12.73 11.01
CA LYS A 174 11.00 11.83 12.16
C LYS A 174 10.58 10.41 11.78
N ASN A 175 9.50 10.30 11.01
CA ASN A 175 8.93 9.04 10.55
C ASN A 175 9.00 8.94 9.01
N GLN A 176 10.23 8.95 8.51
CA GLN A 176 10.50 8.99 7.07
C GLN A 176 9.98 7.74 6.37
N SER A 177 9.26 7.96 5.27
CA SER A 177 8.64 6.93 4.44
C SER A 177 8.48 7.45 3.03
N ASN A 178 9.30 6.97 2.09
CA ASN A 178 9.24 7.48 0.73
C ASN A 178 8.00 6.96 0.00
N TYR A 179 7.75 5.65 0.07
CA TYR A 179 6.72 4.98 -0.70
C TYR A 179 5.78 4.17 0.20
N GLY A 180 4.48 4.21 -0.09
CA GLY A 180 3.52 3.32 0.52
C GLY A 180 3.57 1.95 -0.15
N LEU A 181 3.12 1.90 -1.40
CA LEU A 181 3.05 0.71 -2.22
C LEU A 181 3.91 0.85 -3.48
N VAL A 182 4.75 -0.15 -3.76
CA VAL A 182 5.48 -0.30 -5.02
C VAL A 182 5.09 -1.61 -5.68
N VAL A 183 4.58 -1.56 -6.92
CA VAL A 183 4.14 -2.76 -7.66
C VAL A 183 4.97 -2.91 -8.94
N HIS A 184 5.84 -3.92 -8.99
CA HIS A 184 6.55 -4.31 -10.22
C HIS A 184 5.88 -5.50 -10.92
N GLY A 185 5.15 -6.34 -10.17
CA GLY A 185 4.44 -7.50 -10.71
C GLY A 185 3.34 -7.11 -11.71
N ASN A 186 3.23 -7.88 -12.78
CA ASN A 186 2.15 -7.74 -13.77
C ASN A 186 0.88 -8.46 -13.28
N ASP A 187 -0.27 -8.04 -13.78
CA ASP A 187 -1.58 -8.65 -13.51
C ASP A 187 -1.95 -8.65 -12.01
N VAL A 188 -1.31 -7.80 -11.21
CA VAL A 188 -1.66 -7.58 -9.79
C VAL A 188 -3.03 -6.92 -9.70
N THR A 189 -3.87 -7.40 -8.80
CA THR A 189 -5.22 -6.85 -8.57
C THR A 189 -5.38 -6.46 -7.10
N ILE A 190 -5.83 -5.23 -6.86
CA ILE A 190 -6.04 -4.71 -5.51
C ILE A 190 -7.50 -4.27 -5.34
N TYR A 191 -8.13 -4.74 -4.27
CA TYR A 191 -9.47 -4.35 -3.82
C TYR A 191 -9.33 -3.60 -2.49
N GLY A 192 -9.94 -2.43 -2.36
CA GLY A 192 -9.94 -1.67 -1.10
C GLY A 192 -8.53 -1.20 -0.70
N LEU A 193 -7.93 -0.32 -1.51
CA LEU A 193 -6.60 0.22 -1.27
C LEU A 193 -6.65 1.54 -0.49
N PHE A 194 -6.00 1.61 0.67
CA PHE A 194 -5.86 2.82 1.46
C PHE A 194 -4.37 3.12 1.67
N VAL A 195 -3.87 4.26 1.21
CA VAL A 195 -2.42 4.60 1.32
C VAL A 195 -2.23 6.06 1.61
N GLU A 196 -1.54 6.41 2.70
CA GLU A 196 -1.58 7.77 3.23
C GLU A 196 -0.23 8.30 3.72
N HIS A 197 -0.03 9.59 3.45
CA HIS A 197 0.97 10.51 3.99
C HIS A 197 2.45 10.21 3.71
N HIS A 198 2.78 9.34 2.76
CA HIS A 198 4.17 9.08 2.35
C HIS A 198 4.83 10.31 1.70
N GLN A 199 6.16 10.43 1.80
CA GLN A 199 6.89 11.63 1.39
C GLN A 199 7.02 11.76 -0.13
N LYS A 200 7.00 10.63 -0.86
CA LYS A 200 6.98 10.56 -2.31
C LYS A 200 5.65 9.96 -2.79
N TYR A 201 5.69 9.03 -3.74
CA TYR A 201 4.47 8.40 -4.26
C TYR A 201 3.80 7.55 -3.18
N GLN A 202 2.50 7.76 -2.95
CA GLN A 202 1.71 6.87 -2.10
C GLN A 202 1.67 5.49 -2.75
N VAL A 203 1.37 5.45 -4.06
CA VAL A 203 1.42 4.26 -4.91
C VAL A 203 2.31 4.52 -6.13
N LEU A 204 3.30 3.64 -6.35
CA LEU A 204 4.06 3.53 -7.58
C LEU A 204 3.75 2.19 -8.26
N TRP A 205 3.11 2.23 -9.42
CA TRP A 205 2.74 1.08 -10.22
C TRP A 205 3.56 0.98 -11.49
N ALA A 206 4.45 -0.01 -11.56
CA ALA A 206 5.36 -0.26 -12.67
C ALA A 206 5.06 -1.54 -13.46
N GLY A 207 4.22 -2.43 -12.92
CA GLY A 207 3.78 -3.65 -13.61
C GLY A 207 2.63 -3.44 -14.61
N GLU A 208 2.57 -4.27 -15.66
CA GLU A 208 1.52 -4.26 -16.69
C GLU A 208 0.21 -4.88 -16.20
N ARG A 209 -0.91 -4.46 -16.80
CA ARG A 209 -2.26 -5.01 -16.58
C ARG A 209 -2.71 -4.98 -15.12
N GLY A 210 -2.19 -4.02 -14.37
CA GLY A 210 -2.59 -3.79 -12.99
C GLY A 210 -4.04 -3.32 -12.87
N ARG A 211 -4.71 -3.74 -11.80
CA ARG A 211 -6.09 -3.33 -11.51
C ARG A 211 -6.29 -2.87 -10.08
N THR A 212 -6.97 -1.74 -9.89
CA THR A 212 -7.36 -1.25 -8.57
C THR A 212 -8.86 -0.97 -8.50
N TYR A 213 -9.55 -1.61 -7.57
CA TYR A 213 -10.95 -1.38 -7.27
C TYR A 213 -11.05 -0.72 -5.90
N PHE A 214 -11.47 0.54 -5.89
CA PHE A 214 -11.44 1.45 -4.74
C PHE A 214 -10.01 1.84 -4.32
N TYR A 215 -9.76 3.15 -4.29
CA TYR A 215 -8.56 3.76 -3.73
C TYR A 215 -8.93 4.97 -2.88
N GLN A 216 -8.39 5.03 -1.67
CA GLN A 216 -8.43 6.20 -0.81
C GLN A 216 -6.98 6.60 -0.49
N SER A 217 -6.73 7.92 -0.48
CA SER A 217 -5.44 8.43 -0.03
C SER A 217 -5.51 9.86 0.44
N GLU A 218 -4.73 10.16 1.48
CA GLU A 218 -4.36 11.51 1.81
C GLU A 218 -2.86 11.74 1.58
N ILE A 219 -2.51 12.82 0.89
CA ILE A 219 -1.11 13.21 0.70
C ILE A 219 -0.49 13.69 2.03
N PRO A 220 0.86 13.75 2.17
CA PRO A 220 1.49 14.18 3.42
C PRO A 220 1.04 15.58 3.80
N TYR A 221 0.73 15.75 5.08
CA TYR A 221 0.28 17.04 5.62
C TYR A 221 1.45 18.00 5.84
N ASP A 222 2.63 17.43 6.07
CA ASP A 222 3.80 18.07 6.63
C ASP A 222 4.99 18.32 5.66
N PRO A 223 4.83 18.40 4.31
CA PRO A 223 5.87 18.97 3.46
C PRO A 223 6.27 20.37 3.95
N PRO A 224 7.55 20.63 4.29
CA PRO A 224 7.89 21.89 4.96
C PRO A 224 7.91 23.08 4.01
N THR A 225 8.33 22.87 2.75
CA THR A 225 8.35 23.88 1.68
C THR A 225 8.10 23.23 0.33
N GLN A 226 7.64 24.01 -0.66
CA GLN A 226 7.49 23.50 -2.03
C GLN A 226 8.81 22.95 -2.60
N ALA A 227 9.94 23.63 -2.33
CA ALA A 227 11.24 23.21 -2.83
C ALA A 227 11.68 21.84 -2.29
N GLN A 228 11.37 21.55 -1.03
CA GLN A 228 11.64 20.24 -0.42
C GLN A 228 10.67 19.14 -0.89
N TRP A 229 9.53 19.53 -1.46
CA TRP A 229 8.52 18.63 -1.97
C TRP A 229 8.19 18.96 -3.43
N THR A 230 9.24 19.04 -4.23
CA THR A 230 9.21 19.03 -5.70
C THR A 230 9.91 17.75 -6.12
N ASP A 231 9.34 17.01 -7.06
CA ASP A 231 9.95 15.78 -7.54
C ASP A 231 11.24 16.04 -8.32
N GLU A 232 11.96 14.97 -8.62
CA GLU A 232 13.23 15.02 -9.36
C GLU A 232 13.11 15.53 -10.81
N LYS A 233 11.89 15.55 -11.38
CA LYS A 233 11.58 16.07 -12.72
C LYS A 233 11.08 17.52 -12.68
N GLY A 234 10.97 18.12 -11.49
CA GLY A 234 10.51 19.50 -11.30
C GLY A 234 9.00 19.65 -11.13
N ALA A 235 8.23 18.56 -11.01
CA ALA A 235 6.81 18.59 -10.71
C ALA A 235 6.60 18.98 -9.24
N LYS A 236 5.60 19.84 -8.97
CA LYS A 236 5.29 20.23 -7.59
C LYS A 236 4.59 19.08 -6.88
N GLY A 237 5.21 18.58 -5.82
CA GLY A 237 4.77 17.40 -5.09
C GLY A 237 5.02 16.09 -5.84
N TRP A 238 4.61 15.00 -5.20
CA TRP A 238 4.64 13.65 -5.78
C TRP A 238 3.20 13.17 -5.92
N ALA A 239 2.83 12.63 -7.07
CA ALA A 239 1.49 12.12 -7.29
C ALA A 239 1.10 11.08 -6.22
N SER A 240 -0.16 11.07 -5.83
CA SER A 240 -0.69 10.03 -4.96
C SER A 240 -0.60 8.66 -5.62
N TYR A 241 -1.00 8.59 -6.89
CA TYR A 241 -1.02 7.36 -7.67
C TYR A 241 -0.23 7.56 -8.97
N LYS A 242 0.97 6.97 -9.04
CA LYS A 242 1.84 7.01 -10.22
C LYS A 242 1.80 5.67 -10.96
N VAL A 243 1.38 5.69 -12.22
CA VAL A 243 1.65 4.61 -13.18
C VAL A 243 2.92 4.96 -13.96
N ALA A 244 3.88 4.05 -13.98
CA ALA A 244 5.17 4.26 -14.63
C ALA A 244 5.04 4.51 -16.13
N ASP A 245 5.95 5.31 -16.69
CA ASP A 245 5.85 5.86 -18.05
C ASP A 245 5.86 4.77 -19.15
N ASN A 246 6.41 3.60 -18.85
CA ASN A 246 6.52 2.47 -19.77
C ASN A 246 5.30 1.54 -19.77
N VAL A 247 4.39 1.67 -18.79
CA VAL A 247 3.21 0.81 -18.67
C VAL A 247 2.24 1.07 -19.82
N ARG A 248 1.70 0.00 -20.41
CA ARG A 248 0.78 0.07 -21.56
C ARG A 248 -0.66 -0.24 -21.18
N GLU A 249 -0.86 -1.08 -20.17
CA GLU A 249 -2.17 -1.48 -19.70
C GLU A 249 -2.28 -1.31 -18.18
N HIS A 250 -3.29 -0.58 -17.72
CA HIS A 250 -3.59 -0.39 -16.30
C HIS A 250 -5.03 0.09 -16.17
N GLU A 251 -5.75 -0.32 -15.13
CA GLU A 251 -7.15 0.11 -14.96
C GLU A 251 -7.54 0.30 -13.49
N ALA A 252 -8.14 1.44 -13.15
CA ALA A 252 -8.55 1.72 -11.77
C ALA A 252 -9.95 2.36 -11.67
N TRP A 253 -10.69 2.00 -10.62
CA TRP A 253 -12.07 2.45 -10.39
C TRP A 253 -12.29 3.00 -8.99
N GLY A 254 -12.89 4.19 -8.90
CA GLY A 254 -13.29 4.82 -7.64
C GLY A 254 -12.08 5.27 -6.82
N LEU A 255 -11.50 6.41 -7.18
CA LEU A 255 -10.31 6.95 -6.54
C LEU A 255 -10.62 8.28 -5.85
N GLY A 256 -10.39 8.35 -4.53
CA GLY A 256 -10.51 9.57 -3.73
C GLY A 256 -9.19 10.00 -3.13
N ILE A 257 -8.71 11.19 -3.49
CA ILE A 257 -7.42 11.72 -3.05
C ILE A 257 -7.60 13.06 -2.34
N TYR A 258 -7.13 13.18 -1.11
CA TYR A 258 -7.35 14.33 -0.24
C TYR A 258 -6.04 15.05 0.11
N SER A 259 -6.12 16.35 0.36
CA SER A 259 -5.02 17.17 0.85
C SER A 259 -5.37 17.90 2.16
N VAL A 260 -4.46 17.81 3.14
CA VAL A 260 -4.58 18.44 4.46
C VAL A 260 -3.28 19.18 4.82
N PHE A 261 -2.72 19.93 3.87
CA PHE A 261 -1.46 20.66 4.09
C PHE A 261 -1.52 21.51 5.36
N ARG A 262 -0.58 21.27 6.28
CA ARG A 262 -0.44 22.03 7.54
C ARG A 262 0.43 23.26 7.38
N PHE A 263 1.26 23.30 6.33
CA PHE A 263 2.11 24.43 5.96
C PHE A 263 1.57 25.12 4.69
N PRO A 264 1.64 26.46 4.61
CA PRO A 264 1.20 27.22 3.44
C PRO A 264 2.15 27.07 2.26
N ASP A 265 1.74 27.58 1.09
CA ASP A 265 2.57 27.73 -0.11
C ASP A 265 3.09 26.41 -0.71
N VAL A 266 2.44 25.30 -0.37
CA VAL A 266 2.68 23.98 -0.95
C VAL A 266 1.48 23.59 -1.81
N VAL A 267 1.74 23.19 -3.05
CA VAL A 267 0.74 22.63 -3.95
C VAL A 267 1.26 21.31 -4.56
N MET A 268 0.32 20.49 -5.01
CA MET A 268 0.60 19.28 -5.78
C MET A 268 0.06 19.45 -7.21
N ASP A 269 0.90 19.28 -8.23
CA ASP A 269 0.53 19.51 -9.63
C ASP A 269 -0.64 18.61 -10.09
N ARG A 270 -0.65 17.36 -9.61
CA ARG A 270 -1.63 16.34 -10.00
C ARG A 270 -1.75 15.25 -8.93
N ALA A 271 -2.95 14.74 -8.71
CA ALA A 271 -3.17 13.63 -7.78
C ALA A 271 -2.77 12.28 -8.36
N ILE A 272 -3.01 12.10 -9.65
CA ILE A 272 -2.73 10.87 -10.39
C ILE A 272 -1.82 11.23 -11.57
N GLU A 273 -0.77 10.44 -11.78
CA GLU A 273 0.16 10.61 -12.90
C GLU A 273 0.30 9.31 -13.68
N VAL A 274 0.01 9.36 -14.98
CA VAL A 274 -0.04 8.15 -15.82
C VAL A 274 0.54 8.40 -17.21
N PRO A 275 1.07 7.37 -17.90
CA PRO A 275 1.48 7.51 -19.28
C PRO A 275 0.28 7.79 -20.20
N ASN A 276 0.54 8.46 -21.31
CA ASN A 276 -0.42 8.57 -22.40
C ASN A 276 -0.42 7.26 -23.20
N ALA A 277 -1.16 6.26 -22.72
CA ALA A 277 -1.33 4.96 -23.35
C ALA A 277 -2.82 4.61 -23.45
N PRO A 278 -3.35 4.16 -24.60
CA PRO A 278 -4.77 3.84 -24.76
C PRO A 278 -5.31 2.74 -23.82
N GLY A 279 -4.42 1.86 -23.33
CA GLY A 279 -4.74 0.79 -22.39
C GLY A 279 -4.67 1.22 -20.92
N VAL A 280 -4.28 2.46 -20.62
CA VAL A 280 -4.22 3.00 -19.24
C VAL A 280 -5.46 3.84 -18.99
N LYS A 281 -6.37 3.29 -18.18
CA LYS A 281 -7.73 3.82 -17.99
C LYS A 281 -8.07 4.02 -16.52
N PHE A 282 -8.77 5.10 -16.22
CA PHE A 282 -9.20 5.42 -14.87
C PHE A 282 -10.65 5.87 -14.86
N HIS A 283 -11.38 5.47 -13.82
CA HIS A 283 -12.81 5.70 -13.70
C HIS A 283 -13.17 6.27 -12.32
N HIS A 284 -13.99 7.31 -12.30
CA HIS A 284 -14.53 7.95 -11.10
C HIS A 284 -13.44 8.40 -10.12
N MET A 285 -12.73 9.47 -10.49
CA MET A 285 -11.69 10.09 -9.67
C MET A 285 -12.21 11.40 -9.05
N ILE A 286 -11.85 11.65 -7.79
CA ILE A 286 -12.13 12.90 -7.09
C ILE A 286 -10.89 13.37 -6.33
N THR A 287 -10.65 14.68 -6.34
CA THR A 287 -9.69 15.35 -5.46
C THR A 287 -10.36 16.31 -4.52
N VAL A 288 -9.86 16.40 -3.29
CA VAL A 288 -10.49 17.20 -2.24
C VAL A 288 -9.44 17.90 -1.39
N ALA A 289 -9.54 19.22 -1.22
CA ALA A 289 -8.80 19.93 -0.19
C ALA A 289 -9.63 20.01 1.09
N LEU A 290 -9.02 19.65 2.23
CA LEU A 290 -9.63 19.69 3.56
C LEU A 290 -9.17 20.92 4.37
N LEU A 291 -8.05 21.54 4.02
CA LEU A 291 -7.56 22.80 4.59
C LEU A 291 -7.19 23.81 3.48
N ASP A 292 -7.11 25.08 3.84
CA ASP A 292 -6.92 26.23 2.93
C ASP A 292 -5.46 26.65 2.72
N LYS A 293 -4.51 25.80 3.09
CA LYS A 293 -3.05 26.10 3.03
C LYS A 293 -2.36 25.64 1.75
N GLY A 294 -3.05 24.87 0.92
CA GLY A 294 -2.51 24.37 -0.33
C GLY A 294 -3.60 23.76 -1.20
N ALA A 295 -3.21 23.22 -2.35
CA ALA A 295 -4.15 22.69 -3.32
C ALA A 295 -3.56 21.52 -4.10
N ILE A 296 -4.46 20.72 -4.66
CA ILE A 296 -4.17 19.75 -5.71
C ILE A 296 -4.63 20.40 -7.00
N LEU A 297 -3.71 20.65 -7.94
CA LEU A 297 -3.99 21.48 -9.11
C LEU A 297 -4.72 20.73 -10.23
N ASN A 298 -4.63 19.39 -10.27
CA ASN A 298 -5.33 18.54 -11.23
C ASN A 298 -5.67 17.18 -10.62
N VAL A 299 -6.76 16.58 -11.09
CA VAL A 299 -7.17 15.22 -10.68
C VAL A 299 -6.20 14.20 -11.25
N ILE A 300 -5.96 14.23 -12.56
CA ILE A 300 -5.11 13.29 -13.26
C ILE A 300 -4.34 14.00 -14.36
N ASN A 301 -3.02 13.83 -14.41
CA ASN A 301 -2.14 14.52 -15.34
C ASN A 301 -2.40 16.04 -15.39
N GLN A 302 -2.94 16.57 -16.49
CA GLN A 302 -3.32 17.98 -16.64
C GLN A 302 -4.84 18.19 -16.72
N THR A 303 -5.63 17.23 -16.24
CA THR A 303 -7.09 17.18 -16.36
C THR A 303 -7.78 17.25 -14.98
N GLY A 304 -8.95 17.92 -14.95
CA GLY A 304 -9.83 17.99 -13.78
C GLY A 304 -9.81 19.35 -13.07
N GLY A 305 -8.67 20.04 -13.06
CA GLY A 305 -8.52 21.35 -12.43
C GLY A 305 -8.32 21.31 -10.91
N SER A 306 -8.18 22.50 -10.31
CA SER A 306 -7.66 22.66 -8.96
C SER A 306 -8.72 22.54 -7.87
N THR A 307 -8.36 21.91 -6.76
CA THR A 307 -9.13 21.98 -5.52
C THR A 307 -9.17 23.41 -4.97
N ARG A 308 -10.24 23.72 -4.23
CA ARG A 308 -10.38 24.96 -3.45
C ARG A 308 -11.25 24.71 -2.23
N THR A 309 -10.83 25.15 -1.05
CA THR A 309 -11.67 25.13 0.15
C THR A 309 -12.62 26.33 0.19
N SER A 310 -13.69 26.23 0.99
CA SER A 310 -14.55 27.37 1.31
C SER A 310 -14.16 27.96 2.67
N SER A 311 -14.07 29.28 2.77
CA SER A 311 -13.99 30.02 4.03
C SER A 311 -14.99 31.19 4.02
N ALA A 312 -15.23 31.82 5.18
CA ALA A 312 -16.25 32.87 5.31
C ALA A 312 -15.94 34.04 4.35
N GLY A 313 -16.90 34.37 3.48
CA GLY A 313 -16.74 35.40 2.45
C GLY A 313 -15.99 34.95 1.19
N GLN A 314 -15.61 33.67 1.08
CA GLN A 314 -14.98 33.10 -0.11
C GLN A 314 -15.99 32.33 -0.99
N PRO A 315 -15.67 32.14 -2.29
CA PRO A 315 -16.42 31.28 -3.20
C PRO A 315 -16.62 29.85 -2.66
N PRO A 316 -17.59 29.09 -3.20
CA PRO A 316 -17.85 27.73 -2.76
C PRO A 316 -16.63 26.81 -2.97
N ARG A 317 -16.58 25.77 -2.13
CA ARG A 317 -15.60 24.67 -2.22
C ARG A 317 -15.65 24.06 -3.62
N ILE A 318 -14.47 23.75 -4.17
CA ILE A 318 -14.33 23.01 -5.42
C ILE A 318 -13.70 21.66 -5.10
N GLU A 319 -14.39 20.59 -5.50
CA GLU A 319 -13.98 19.19 -5.41
C GLU A 319 -13.92 18.63 -6.83
N PRO A 320 -12.81 18.83 -7.56
CA PRO A 320 -12.67 18.38 -8.93
C PRO A 320 -12.91 16.89 -9.09
N LYS A 321 -13.59 16.52 -10.17
CA LYS A 321 -13.91 15.14 -10.53
C LYS A 321 -13.56 14.90 -11.98
N VAL A 322 -13.08 13.69 -12.27
CA VAL A 322 -12.93 13.18 -13.63
C VAL A 322 -13.61 11.82 -13.68
N THR A 323 -14.61 11.67 -14.55
CA THR A 323 -15.38 10.43 -14.64
C THR A 323 -14.60 9.34 -15.36
N ASP A 324 -13.94 9.67 -16.46
CA ASP A 324 -13.17 8.73 -17.27
C ASP A 324 -11.86 9.39 -17.75
N TYR A 325 -10.78 8.63 -17.78
CA TYR A 325 -9.50 9.04 -18.36
C TYR A 325 -8.83 7.88 -19.10
N PRO A 326 -8.30 8.08 -20.32
CA PRO A 326 -8.52 9.27 -21.14
C PRO A 326 -10.01 9.43 -21.48
N GLU A 327 -10.46 10.67 -21.65
CA GLU A 327 -11.84 10.93 -22.09
C GLU A 327 -12.08 10.25 -23.46
N ALA A 328 -13.25 9.64 -23.63
CA ALA A 328 -13.64 9.09 -24.93
C ALA A 328 -13.64 10.24 -25.96
N LYS A 329 -12.89 10.06 -27.05
CA LYS A 329 -12.88 10.98 -28.19
C LYS A 329 -14.18 10.94 -28.96
#